data_AF-A0A1H0SKT2-F1
#
_entry.id   AF-A0A1H0SKT2-F1
#
_cell.length_a   1.000
_cell.length_b   1.000
_cell.length_c   1.000
_cell.angle_alpha   90.00
_cell.angle_beta   90.00
_cell.angle_gamma   90.00
#
_symmetry.space_group_name_H-M   'P 1'
#
loop_
_entity.id
_entity.type
_entity.pdbx_description
1 polymer ?
#
loop_
_entity_poly.entity_id
_entity_poly.type
_entity_poly.pdbx_seq_one_letter_code
_entity_poly.pdbx_strand_id
1 'polypeptide(L)'
;MICWERCGESGYVGVLSRSEIDVLQSYVIGLLILVEHRTASHTVIAVVAGREVRVPAAVTEDPRILAILENELGEDEPDWVLAVGEEQCLLSARGSLQLMSSTLPETGGVVRLRSRDEAGAWLRSIRFFLSTIAVVADSEGRVKGKDVAPTVTWLCEVSGTLRSAVARTVIAARPAC
;
A
#
# COMPACT_ATOMS: atom_id res chain seq x y z
N MET A 1 0.23 15.96 -14.75
CA MET A 1 1.64 15.83 -14.33
C MET A 1 1.65 15.88 -12.82
N ILE A 2 1.89 14.74 -12.18
CA ILE A 2 1.98 14.64 -10.73
C ILE A 2 3.38 15.08 -10.33
N CYS A 3 3.46 16.08 -9.46
CA CYS A 3 4.73 16.55 -8.91
C CYS A 3 4.69 16.36 -7.40
N TRP A 4 5.66 15.59 -6.88
CA TRP A 4 5.98 15.58 -5.46
C TRP A 4 7.19 16.45 -5.20
N GLU A 5 7.01 17.46 -4.37
CA GLU A 5 8.09 18.33 -3.91
C GLU A 5 8.34 18.15 -2.43
N ARG A 6 9.58 18.38 -2.01
CA ARG A 6 9.94 18.42 -0.59
C ARG A 6 9.50 19.75 -0.01
N CYS A 7 8.84 19.71 1.14
CA CYS A 7 8.41 20.88 1.90
C CYS A 7 8.99 20.80 3.32
N GLY A 8 10.03 21.61 3.58
CA GLY A 8 10.76 21.58 4.85
C GLY A 8 11.69 20.38 5.00
N GLU A 9 12.02 20.02 6.25
CA GLU A 9 13.03 19.01 6.53
C GLU A 9 12.56 17.58 6.21
N SER A 10 11.30 17.27 6.50
CA SER A 10 10.75 15.91 6.41
C SER A 10 9.40 15.80 5.68
N GLY A 11 8.85 16.94 5.23
CA GLY A 11 7.55 16.99 4.58
C GLY A 11 7.63 16.89 3.05
N TYR A 12 6.50 16.52 2.45
CA TYR A 12 6.31 16.35 1.01
C TYR A 12 4.96 16.94 0.59
N VAL A 13 4.87 17.53 -0.59
CA VAL A 13 3.62 18.05 -1.15
C VAL A 13 3.44 17.48 -2.54
N GLY A 14 2.29 16.86 -2.77
CA GLY A 14 1.87 16.31 -4.06
C GLY A 14 0.70 17.10 -4.62
N VAL A 15 0.72 17.41 -5.92
CA VAL A 15 -0.44 17.96 -6.62
C VAL A 15 -1.02 16.90 -7.56
N LEU A 16 -2.28 16.56 -7.31
CA LEU A 16 -3.09 15.62 -8.07
C LEU A 16 -4.39 16.31 -8.49
N SER A 17 -4.96 15.89 -9.61
CA SER A 17 -6.31 16.27 -10.00
C SER A 17 -7.35 15.62 -9.09
N ARG A 18 -8.56 16.19 -9.08
CA ARG A 18 -9.68 15.64 -8.30
C ARG A 18 -9.98 14.18 -8.67
N SER A 19 -10.02 13.86 -9.96
CA SER A 19 -10.25 12.49 -10.43
C SER A 19 -9.18 11.50 -9.97
N GLU A 20 -7.93 11.94 -9.87
CA GLU A 20 -6.84 11.11 -9.34
C GLU A 20 -7.02 10.84 -7.85
N ILE A 21 -7.44 11.84 -7.07
CA ILE A 21 -7.78 11.67 -5.66
C ILE A 21 -8.96 10.71 -5.49
N ASP A 22 -10.04 10.86 -6.26
CA ASP A 22 -11.23 10.02 -6.18
C ASP A 22 -10.89 8.53 -6.47
N VAL A 23 -10.01 8.29 -7.45
CA VAL A 23 -9.51 6.95 -7.78
C VAL A 23 -8.67 6.38 -6.64
N LEU A 24 -7.73 7.16 -6.07
CA LEU A 24 -6.93 6.71 -4.93
C LEU A 24 -7.80 6.40 -3.71
N GLN A 25 -8.78 7.25 -3.41
CA GLN A 25 -9.73 7.01 -2.33
C GLN A 25 -10.51 5.72 -2.54
N SER A 26 -10.99 5.48 -3.76
CA SER A 26 -11.71 4.24 -4.11
C SER A 26 -10.86 2.99 -3.88
N TYR A 27 -9.59 3.02 -4.30
CA TYR A 27 -8.64 1.91 -4.06
C TYR A 27 -8.33 1.71 -2.57
N VAL A 28 -8.07 2.79 -1.84
CA VAL A 28 -7.81 2.75 -0.39
C VAL A 28 -9.00 2.15 0.34
N ILE A 29 -10.21 2.63 0.08
CA ILE A 29 -11.44 2.14 0.71
C ILE A 29 -11.67 0.66 0.38
N GLY A 30 -11.54 0.28 -0.90
CA GLY A 30 -11.72 -1.10 -1.34
C GLY A 30 -10.76 -2.07 -0.65
N LEU A 31 -9.47 -1.72 -0.58
CA LEU A 31 -8.48 -2.55 0.12
C LEU A 31 -8.65 -2.54 1.63
N LEU A 32 -9.03 -1.41 2.24
CA LEU A 32 -9.32 -1.36 3.68
C LEU A 32 -10.46 -2.32 4.05
N ILE A 33 -11.57 -2.28 3.32
CA ILE A 33 -12.71 -3.18 3.54
C ILE A 33 -12.27 -4.65 3.41
N LEU A 34 -11.50 -4.97 2.36
CA LEU A 34 -11.00 -6.31 2.12
C LEU A 34 -10.09 -6.81 3.27
N VAL A 35 -9.12 -6.00 3.68
CA VAL A 35 -8.17 -6.31 4.75
C VAL A 35 -8.87 -6.43 6.10
N GLU A 36 -9.80 -5.53 6.41
CA GLU A 36 -10.58 -5.56 7.66
C GLU A 36 -11.49 -6.78 7.72
N HIS A 37 -12.15 -7.11 6.61
CA HIS A 37 -12.97 -8.32 6.53
C HIS A 37 -12.13 -9.59 6.78
N ARG A 38 -10.95 -9.68 6.16
CA ARG A 38 -10.07 -10.85 6.32
C ARG A 38 -9.46 -10.94 7.71
N THR A 39 -9.04 -9.83 8.29
CA THR A 39 -8.51 -9.83 9.67
C THR A 39 -9.57 -10.20 10.70
N ALA A 40 -10.84 -9.86 10.48
CA ALA A 40 -11.94 -10.23 11.36
C ALA A 40 -12.19 -11.76 11.46
N SER A 41 -11.72 -12.57 10.50
CA SER A 41 -11.86 -14.03 10.55
C SER A 41 -10.74 -14.75 11.31
N HIS A 42 -9.78 -14.01 11.87
CA HIS A 42 -8.65 -14.60 12.60
C HIS A 42 -9.04 -14.98 14.03
N THR A 43 -8.55 -16.13 14.48
CA THR A 43 -8.80 -16.65 15.83
C THR A 43 -7.50 -16.83 16.59
N VAL A 44 -7.52 -16.53 17.89
CA VAL A 44 -6.37 -16.76 18.78
C VAL A 44 -6.16 -18.25 18.96
N ILE A 45 -4.97 -18.74 18.61
CA ILE A 45 -4.58 -20.14 18.80
C ILE A 45 -3.54 -20.33 19.91
N ALA A 46 -2.77 -19.30 20.22
CA ALA A 46 -1.75 -19.34 21.25
C ALA A 46 -1.45 -17.94 21.79
N VAL A 47 -0.80 -17.91 22.97
CA VAL A 47 -0.18 -16.70 23.51
C VAL A 47 1.31 -17.00 23.73
N VAL A 48 2.19 -16.33 23.00
CA VAL A 48 3.64 -16.53 23.05
C VAL A 48 4.29 -15.24 23.54
N ALA A 49 5.02 -15.33 24.66
CA ALA A 49 5.67 -14.16 25.30
C ALA A 49 4.72 -12.97 25.54
N GLY A 50 3.46 -13.26 25.93
CA GLY A 50 2.43 -12.24 26.18
C GLY A 50 1.82 -11.63 24.92
N ARG A 51 2.12 -12.15 23.73
CA ARG A 51 1.51 -11.76 22.46
C ARG A 51 0.57 -12.85 21.97
N GLU A 52 -0.66 -12.47 21.61
CA GLU A 52 -1.60 -13.37 20.96
C GLU A 52 -1.10 -13.70 19.55
N VAL A 53 -1.07 -14.99 19.23
CA VAL A 53 -0.87 -15.51 17.88
C VAL A 53 -2.24 -15.87 17.35
N ARG A 54 -2.69 -15.13 16.33
CA ARG A 54 -3.93 -15.43 15.64
C ARG A 54 -3.64 -15.92 14.24
N VAL A 55 -4.42 -16.89 13.81
CA VAL A 55 -4.35 -17.47 12.47
C VAL A 55 -5.74 -17.44 11.85
N PRO A 56 -5.84 -17.38 10.52
CA PRO A 56 -7.13 -17.48 9.86
C PRO A 56 -7.70 -18.90 10.00
N ALA A 57 -9.03 -19.02 10.02
CA ALA A 57 -9.71 -20.32 10.07
C ALA A 57 -9.44 -21.21 8.84
N ALA A 58 -9.08 -20.59 7.71
CA ALA A 58 -8.65 -21.26 6.48
C ALA A 58 -7.65 -20.36 5.74
N VAL A 59 -6.75 -20.98 4.96
CA VAL A 59 -5.86 -20.26 4.04
C VAL A 59 -6.71 -19.41 3.08
N THR A 60 -6.24 -18.21 2.76
CA THR A 60 -6.98 -17.33 1.84
C THR A 60 -6.91 -17.88 0.41
N GLU A 61 -8.05 -17.89 -0.27
CA GLU A 61 -8.12 -18.13 -1.71
C GLU A 61 -8.37 -16.82 -2.49
N ASP A 62 -8.55 -15.69 -1.78
CA ASP A 62 -8.70 -14.39 -2.42
C ASP A 62 -7.34 -13.98 -3.01
N PRO A 63 -7.22 -13.87 -4.35
CA PRO A 63 -5.94 -13.60 -4.99
C PRO A 63 -5.40 -12.22 -4.63
N ARG A 64 -6.26 -11.26 -4.23
CA ARG A 64 -5.84 -9.93 -3.81
C ARG A 64 -5.19 -9.95 -2.44
N ILE A 65 -5.68 -10.78 -1.51
CA ILE A 65 -5.04 -10.96 -0.21
C ILE A 65 -3.70 -11.67 -0.42
N LEU A 66 -3.65 -12.74 -1.22
CA LEU A 66 -2.41 -13.45 -1.56
C LEU A 66 -1.36 -12.48 -2.12
N ALA A 67 -1.74 -11.66 -3.10
CA ALA A 67 -0.83 -10.67 -3.68
C ALA A 67 -0.31 -9.64 -2.66
N ILE A 68 -1.07 -9.32 -1.60
CA ILE A 68 -0.57 -8.45 -0.51
C ILE A 68 0.42 -9.23 0.36
N LEU A 69 0.13 -10.49 0.70
CA LEU A 69 1.00 -11.33 1.52
C LEU A 69 2.32 -11.63 0.82
N GLU A 70 2.29 -11.99 -0.45
CA GLU A 70 3.47 -12.26 -1.27
C GLU A 70 4.38 -11.03 -1.38
N ASN A 71 3.81 -9.81 -1.45
CA ASN A 71 4.59 -8.57 -1.44
C ASN A 71 5.31 -8.28 -0.11
N GLU A 72 4.81 -8.82 0.98
CA GLU A 72 5.30 -8.54 2.33
C GLU A 72 6.16 -9.66 2.90
N LEU A 73 5.86 -10.91 2.54
CA LEU A 73 6.50 -12.11 3.04
C LEU A 73 7.41 -12.77 2.00
N GLY A 74 7.06 -12.68 0.71
CA GLY A 74 7.76 -13.31 -0.41
C GLY A 74 6.82 -14.15 -1.28
N GLU A 75 7.06 -14.17 -2.59
CA GLU A 75 6.22 -14.89 -3.58
C GLU A 75 6.31 -16.42 -3.46
N ASP A 76 7.41 -16.95 -2.93
CA ASP A 76 7.68 -18.40 -2.83
C ASP A 76 7.56 -18.95 -1.40
N GLU A 77 6.94 -18.19 -0.49
CA GLU A 77 6.79 -18.62 0.89
C GLU A 77 5.77 -19.77 1.02
N PRO A 78 6.06 -20.83 1.79
CA PRO A 78 5.10 -21.91 2.02
C PRO A 78 3.79 -21.41 2.66
N ASP A 79 2.66 -22.06 2.35
CA ASP A 79 1.32 -21.70 2.86
C ASP A 79 1.27 -21.49 4.38
N TRP A 80 2.01 -22.28 5.16
CA TRP A 80 2.05 -22.14 6.61
C TRP A 80 2.75 -20.85 7.07
N VAL A 81 3.76 -20.37 6.33
CA VAL A 81 4.43 -19.08 6.59
C VAL A 81 3.46 -17.95 6.30
N LEU A 82 2.76 -18.02 5.16
CA LEU A 82 1.73 -17.06 4.79
C LEU A 82 0.63 -17.01 5.86
N ALA A 83 0.11 -18.16 6.29
CA ALA A 83 -0.97 -18.25 7.27
C ALA A 83 -0.58 -17.73 8.68
N VAL A 84 0.64 -17.99 9.14
CA VAL A 84 1.12 -17.52 10.45
C VAL A 84 1.46 -16.03 10.42
N GLY A 85 2.01 -15.53 9.32
CA GLY A 85 2.33 -14.12 9.13
C GLY A 85 1.14 -13.24 8.74
N GLU A 86 0.02 -13.86 8.34
CA GLU A 86 -1.10 -13.18 7.68
C GLU A 86 -1.62 -11.99 8.47
N GLU A 87 -1.99 -12.20 9.75
CA GLU A 87 -2.59 -11.14 10.57
C GLU A 87 -1.65 -9.93 10.68
N GLN A 88 -0.37 -10.17 10.99
CA GLN A 88 0.60 -9.10 11.19
C GLN A 88 0.85 -8.30 9.90
N CYS A 89 0.90 -9.00 8.76
CA CYS A 89 1.01 -8.38 7.43
C CYS A 89 -0.22 -7.53 7.12
N LEU A 90 -1.42 -8.07 7.32
CA LEU A 90 -2.67 -7.40 7.03
C LEU A 90 -2.91 -6.19 7.97
N LEU A 91 -2.56 -6.29 9.25
CA LEU A 91 -2.60 -5.15 10.17
C LEU A 91 -1.60 -4.05 9.76
N SER A 92 -0.41 -4.43 9.28
CA SER A 92 0.57 -3.48 8.77
C SER A 92 0.11 -2.80 7.47
N ALA A 93 -0.51 -3.57 6.57
CA ALA A 93 -1.12 -3.06 5.35
C ALA A 93 -2.27 -2.10 5.66
N ARG A 94 -3.15 -2.46 6.60
CA ARG A 94 -4.23 -1.62 7.11
C ARG A 94 -3.69 -0.29 7.65
N GLY A 95 -2.65 -0.31 8.47
CA GLY A 95 -2.03 0.90 9.01
C GLY A 95 -1.50 1.83 7.90
N SER A 96 -0.88 1.26 6.86
CA SER A 96 -0.39 2.03 5.71
C SER A 96 -1.53 2.66 4.92
N LEU A 97 -2.58 1.88 4.64
CA LEU A 97 -3.79 2.35 3.94
C LEU A 97 -4.54 3.42 4.73
N GLN A 98 -4.67 3.27 6.05
CA GLN A 98 -5.28 4.28 6.92
C GLN A 98 -4.48 5.59 6.91
N LEU A 99 -3.14 5.49 6.95
CA LEU A 99 -2.29 6.67 6.90
C LEU A 99 -2.43 7.39 5.54
N MET A 100 -2.40 6.65 4.43
CA MET A 100 -2.69 7.21 3.10
C MET A 100 -4.07 7.87 3.06
N SER A 101 -5.12 7.16 3.53
CA SER A 101 -6.49 7.69 3.59
C SER A 101 -6.56 9.02 4.33
N SER A 102 -5.88 9.13 5.48
CA SER A 102 -5.92 10.34 6.32
C SER A 102 -5.25 11.57 5.69
N THR A 103 -4.43 11.35 4.66
CA THR A 103 -3.70 12.42 3.95
C THR A 103 -4.31 12.77 2.60
N LEU A 104 -5.25 11.96 2.08
CA LEU A 104 -6.00 12.28 0.88
C LEU A 104 -7.02 13.38 1.19
N PRO A 105 -7.00 14.51 0.48
CA PRO A 105 -7.95 15.59 0.74
C PRO A 105 -9.37 15.20 0.30
N GLU A 106 -10.38 15.61 1.08
CA GLU A 106 -11.79 15.50 0.67
C GLU A 106 -12.14 16.47 -0.46
N THR A 107 -11.45 17.61 -0.52
CA THR A 107 -11.64 18.64 -1.55
C THR A 107 -10.30 19.21 -2.03
N GLY A 108 -10.24 19.56 -3.31
CA GLY A 108 -9.02 20.06 -3.94
C GLY A 108 -8.12 18.95 -4.47
N GLY A 109 -6.82 19.23 -4.55
CA GLY A 109 -5.85 18.37 -5.22
C GLY A 109 -4.46 18.36 -4.58
N VAL A 110 -4.32 18.94 -3.40
CA VAL A 110 -3.03 19.05 -2.72
C VAL A 110 -2.96 18.03 -1.59
N VAL A 111 -2.02 17.10 -1.70
CA VAL A 111 -1.71 16.12 -0.65
C VAL A 111 -0.49 16.60 0.12
N ARG A 112 -0.57 16.58 1.46
CA ARG A 112 0.55 16.96 2.32
C ARG A 112 1.06 15.79 3.16
N LEU A 113 2.24 15.34 2.74
CA LEU A 113 3.27 14.56 3.42
C LEU A 113 3.86 15.25 4.65
N ARG A 114 3.60 14.86 5.90
CA ARG A 114 4.25 15.48 7.08
C ARG A 114 5.53 14.78 7.51
N SER A 115 5.71 13.53 7.12
CA SER A 115 6.85 12.72 7.53
C SER A 115 7.30 11.75 6.44
N ARG A 116 8.49 11.17 6.64
CA ARG A 116 8.97 10.03 5.84
C ARG A 116 8.09 8.79 6.03
N ASP A 117 7.49 8.61 7.20
CA ASP A 117 6.63 7.46 7.48
C ASP A 117 5.33 7.56 6.69
N GLU A 118 4.73 8.75 6.58
CA GLU A 118 3.58 8.99 5.70
C GLU A 118 3.93 8.75 4.23
N ALA A 119 5.11 9.19 3.78
CA ALA A 119 5.60 8.89 2.43
C ALA A 119 5.84 7.39 2.21
N GLY A 120 6.38 6.69 3.21
CA GLY A 120 6.57 5.24 3.17
C GLY A 120 5.25 4.49 3.09
N ALA A 121 4.25 4.89 3.87
CA ALA A 121 2.91 4.33 3.81
C ALA A 121 2.26 4.52 2.44
N TRP A 122 2.38 5.72 1.84
CA TRP A 122 1.92 5.96 0.47
C TRP A 122 2.55 5.03 -0.55
N LEU A 123 3.89 4.91 -0.54
CA LEU A 123 4.61 4.04 -1.46
C LEU A 123 4.20 2.56 -1.28
N ARG A 124 3.98 2.14 -0.05
CA ARG A 124 3.55 0.78 0.29
C ARG A 124 2.10 0.52 -0.14
N SER A 125 1.19 1.47 0.09
CA SER A 125 -0.20 1.39 -0.37
C SER A 125 -0.31 1.33 -1.89
N ILE A 126 0.46 2.15 -2.62
CA ILE A 126 0.49 2.08 -4.09
C ILE A 126 1.00 0.72 -4.58
N ARG A 127 2.00 0.13 -3.90
CA ARG A 127 2.47 -1.23 -4.20
C ARG A 127 1.34 -2.25 -4.05
N PHE A 128 0.51 -2.16 -2.99
CA PHE A 128 -0.67 -3.02 -2.85
C PHE A 128 -1.70 -2.82 -3.95
N PHE A 129 -1.92 -1.59 -4.42
CA PHE A 129 -2.82 -1.36 -5.56
C PHE A 129 -2.29 -2.03 -6.82
N LEU A 130 -1.00 -1.85 -7.11
CA LEU A 130 -0.38 -2.41 -8.31
C LEU A 130 -0.45 -3.94 -8.32
N SER A 131 -0.17 -4.61 -7.20
CA SER A 131 -0.21 -6.07 -7.12
C SER A 131 -1.63 -6.63 -7.23
N THR A 132 -2.59 -5.99 -6.56
CA THR A 132 -3.99 -6.43 -6.61
C THR A 132 -4.63 -6.16 -7.98
N ILE A 133 -4.29 -5.06 -8.66
CA ILE A 133 -4.71 -4.80 -10.03
C ILE A 133 -4.15 -5.86 -10.98
N ALA A 134 -2.87 -6.19 -10.86
CA ALA A 134 -2.23 -7.21 -11.70
C ALA A 134 -2.97 -8.54 -11.58
N VAL A 135 -3.12 -9.06 -10.36
CA VAL A 135 -3.74 -10.37 -10.13
C VAL A 135 -5.21 -10.43 -10.56
N VAL A 136 -5.97 -9.35 -10.37
CA VAL A 136 -7.37 -9.28 -10.81
C VAL A 136 -7.44 -9.25 -12.34
N ALA A 137 -6.62 -8.45 -12.98
CA ALA A 137 -6.58 -8.42 -14.43
C ALA A 137 -6.11 -9.77 -15.01
N ASP A 138 -5.27 -10.53 -14.29
CA ASP A 138 -4.78 -11.87 -14.65
C ASP A 138 -5.96 -12.84 -14.66
N SER A 139 -6.70 -12.88 -13.55
CA SER A 139 -7.87 -13.73 -13.36
C SER A 139 -9.00 -13.47 -14.36
N GLU A 140 -9.15 -12.23 -14.84
CA GLU A 140 -10.18 -11.85 -15.81
C GLU A 140 -9.73 -12.02 -17.27
N GLY A 141 -8.51 -12.53 -17.52
CA GLY A 141 -7.94 -12.65 -18.86
C GLY A 141 -7.61 -11.31 -19.51
N ARG A 142 -7.50 -10.24 -18.72
CA ARG A 142 -7.21 -8.86 -19.14
C ARG A 142 -5.71 -8.53 -19.12
N VAL A 143 -4.84 -9.46 -18.71
CA VAL A 143 -3.43 -9.17 -18.36
C VAL A 143 -2.42 -8.95 -19.47
N LYS A 144 -2.88 -8.87 -20.71
CA LYS A 144 -2.08 -8.28 -21.79
C LYS A 144 -2.86 -7.24 -22.59
N GLY A 145 -3.91 -6.68 -22.00
CA GLY A 145 -4.79 -5.70 -22.62
C GLY A 145 -4.42 -4.26 -22.30
N LYS A 146 -4.70 -3.35 -23.24
CA LYS A 146 -4.51 -1.90 -23.12
C LYS A 146 -5.31 -1.26 -21.97
N ASP A 147 -6.22 -2.00 -21.33
CA ASP A 147 -7.29 -1.44 -20.50
C ASP A 147 -6.80 -1.02 -19.11
N VAL A 148 -5.90 -1.77 -18.47
CA VAL A 148 -5.33 -1.43 -17.14
C VAL A 148 -4.00 -0.68 -17.21
N ALA A 149 -3.35 -0.68 -18.38
CA ALA A 149 -2.05 -0.06 -18.60
C ALA A 149 -2.01 1.44 -18.22
N PRO A 150 -3.05 2.26 -18.51
CA PRO A 150 -3.07 3.66 -18.09
C PRO A 150 -3.00 3.83 -16.57
N THR A 151 -3.81 3.07 -15.83
CA THR A 151 -3.85 3.14 -14.36
C THR A 151 -2.54 2.66 -13.74
N VAL A 152 -1.98 1.55 -14.24
CA VAL A 152 -0.69 1.04 -13.77
C VAL A 152 0.43 2.04 -14.03
N THR A 153 0.50 2.60 -15.24
CA THR A 153 1.50 3.61 -15.60
C THR A 153 1.39 4.83 -14.69
N TRP A 154 0.16 5.32 -14.48
CA TRP A 154 -0.12 6.44 -13.60
C TRP A 154 0.29 6.19 -12.15
N LEU A 155 -0.05 5.04 -11.56
CA LEU A 155 0.39 4.67 -10.20
C LEU A 155 1.92 4.56 -10.08
N CYS A 156 2.59 4.04 -11.12
CA CYS A 156 4.04 4.02 -11.22
C CYS A 156 4.64 5.44 -11.27
N GLU A 157 4.00 6.38 -11.98
CA GLU A 157 4.43 7.79 -11.99
C GLU A 157 4.25 8.46 -10.63
N VAL A 158 3.10 8.29 -9.97
CA VAL A 158 2.84 8.82 -8.61
C VAL A 158 3.91 8.32 -7.63
N SER A 159 4.16 7.01 -7.61
CA SER A 159 5.11 6.42 -6.67
C SER A 159 6.57 6.71 -7.03
N GLY A 160 6.91 6.75 -8.32
CA GLY A 160 8.27 7.05 -8.79
C GLY A 160 8.69 8.49 -8.47
N THR A 161 7.79 9.45 -8.66
CA THR A 161 8.04 10.86 -8.32
C THR A 161 8.13 11.08 -6.81
N LEU A 162 7.27 10.44 -6.01
CA LEU A 162 7.37 10.45 -4.54
C LEU A 162 8.68 9.83 -4.05
N ARG A 163 9.05 8.66 -4.58
CA ARG A 163 10.31 7.97 -4.23
C ARG A 163 11.52 8.85 -4.53
N SER A 164 11.50 9.55 -5.66
CA SER A 164 12.56 10.50 -6.04
C SER A 164 12.63 11.71 -5.09
N ALA A 165 11.48 12.20 -4.61
CA ALA A 165 11.44 13.25 -3.60
C ALA A 165 12.03 12.78 -2.26
N VAL A 166 11.69 11.57 -1.81
CA VAL A 166 12.21 10.95 -0.58
C VAL A 166 13.73 10.70 -0.66
N ALA A 167 14.22 10.20 -1.80
CA ALA A 167 15.65 9.89 -1.99
C ALA A 167 16.54 11.15 -1.94
N ARG A 168 16.06 12.28 -2.50
CA ARG A 168 16.77 13.58 -2.43
C ARG A 168 16.97 14.07 -0.99
N THR A 169 16.16 13.61 -0.04
CA THR A 169 16.29 13.92 1.39
C THR A 169 17.53 13.25 2.03
N VAL A 170 18.05 12.16 1.46
CA VAL A 170 19.23 11.43 2.00
C VAL A 170 20.55 12.11 1.61
N ILE A 171 20.61 12.73 0.43
CA ILE A 171 21.84 13.32 -0.10
C ILE A 171 22.14 14.67 0.59
N ALA A 172 21.11 15.46 0.91
CA ALA A 172 21.26 16.77 1.56
C ALA A 172 21.64 16.69 3.06
N ALA A 173 21.56 15.51 3.69
CA ALA A 173 21.80 15.32 5.11
C ALA A 173 23.22 14.83 5.46
N ARG A 174 24.15 14.76 4.48
CA ARG A 174 25.58 14.52 4.77
C ARG A 174 26.24 15.82 5.23
N PRO A 175 26.68 15.97 6.49
CA PRO A 175 27.54 17.09 6.86
C PRO A 175 28.87 16.94 6.11
N ALA A 176 29.39 18.06 5.61
CA ALA A 176 30.79 18.13 5.20
C ALA A 176 31.65 17.77 6.43
N CYS A 177 32.57 16.83 6.25
CA CYS A 177 33.55 16.43 7.25
C CYS A 177 34.37 17.63 7.75
#